data_AF-K8GQ20-F1
#
_entry.id   AF-K8GQ20-F1
#
_cell.length_a   1.000
_cell.length_b   1.000
_cell.length_c   1.000
_cell.angle_alpha   90.00
_cell.angle_beta   90.00
_cell.angle_gamma   90.00
#
_symmetry.space_group_name_H-M   'P 1'
#
loop_
_entity.id
_entity.type
_entity.pdbx_description
1 polymer ?
#
loop_
_entity_poly.entity_id
_entity_poly.type
_entity_poly.pdbx_seq_one_letter_code
_entity_poly.pdbx_strand_id
1 'polypeptide(L)'
;MTKIISLYRLIRFILFSGILALVLNVGVLVHSVQATIRQLEEAPGQIVYQSRQTLKDQQGNSWQAIAFKRVRPDGTANIYLRLIGFPDVAEVDRTRPLKLINSLGKTWTIN
;
A
#
# COMPACT_ATOMS: atom_id res chain seq x y z
N MET A 1 -34.28 0.94 46.72
CA MET A 1 -32.92 1.45 46.43
C MET A 1 -32.03 0.43 45.70
N THR A 2 -32.02 -0.85 46.11
CA THR A 2 -31.15 -1.91 45.56
C THR A 2 -31.35 -2.21 44.07
N LYS A 3 -32.60 -2.18 43.57
CA LYS A 3 -32.93 -2.44 42.15
C LYS A 3 -32.38 -1.38 41.18
N ILE A 4 -32.31 -0.12 41.61
CA ILE A 4 -31.79 0.99 40.80
C ILE A 4 -30.27 0.87 40.66
N ILE A 5 -29.59 0.50 41.74
CA ILE A 5 -28.13 0.28 41.77
C ILE A 5 -27.74 -0.91 40.88
N SER A 6 -28.54 -2.00 40.88
CA SER A 6 -28.32 -3.13 39.97
C SER A 6 -28.55 -2.77 38.50
N LEU A 7 -29.48 -1.84 38.20
CA LEU A 7 -29.74 -1.39 36.83
C LEU A 7 -28.56 -0.57 36.27
N TYR A 8 -28.00 0.36 37.04
CA TYR A 8 -26.81 1.11 36.64
C TYR A 8 -25.58 0.21 36.46
N ARG A 9 -25.46 -0.83 37.29
CA ARG A 9 -24.38 -1.82 37.17
C ARG A 9 -24.50 -2.63 35.88
N LEU A 10 -25.72 -2.99 35.49
CA LEU A 10 -26.01 -3.68 34.23
C LEU A 10 -25.71 -2.80 33.02
N ILE A 11 -26.17 -1.55 33.03
CA ILE A 11 -25.95 -0.58 31.94
C ILE A 11 -24.45 -0.33 31.74
N ARG A 12 -23.68 -0.15 32.82
CA ARG A 12 -22.22 0.00 32.74
C ARG A 12 -21.53 -1.22 32.13
N PHE A 13 -21.99 -2.42 32.46
CA PHE A 13 -21.43 -3.65 31.90
C PHE A 13 -21.69 -3.77 30.40
N ILE A 14 -22.89 -3.39 29.95
CA ILE A 14 -23.27 -3.38 28.53
C ILE A 14 -22.43 -2.34 27.77
N LEU A 15 -22.28 -1.13 28.30
CA LEU A 15 -21.46 -0.08 27.70
C LEU A 15 -19.99 -0.49 27.60
N PHE A 16 -19.43 -1.05 28.66
CA PHE A 16 -18.04 -1.50 28.67
C PHE A 16 -17.82 -2.65 27.68
N SER A 17 -18.74 -3.62 27.64
CA SER A 17 -18.71 -4.72 26.68
C SER A 17 -18.83 -4.21 25.23
N GLY A 18 -19.71 -3.25 24.96
CA GLY A 18 -19.88 -2.66 23.64
C GLY A 18 -18.64 -1.91 23.17
N ILE A 19 -18.01 -1.12 24.05
CA ILE A 19 -16.75 -0.42 23.75
C ILE A 19 -15.62 -1.41 23.53
N LEU A 20 -15.52 -2.44 24.37
CA LEU A 20 -14.49 -3.47 24.25
C LEU A 20 -14.64 -4.24 22.93
N ALA A 21 -15.86 -4.65 22.58
CA ALA A 21 -16.16 -5.28 21.31
C ALA A 21 -15.80 -4.36 20.13
N LEU A 22 -16.12 -3.06 20.21
CA LEU A 22 -15.76 -2.10 19.17
C LEU A 22 -14.24 -2.02 18.98
N VAL A 23 -13.48 -1.85 20.07
CA VAL A 23 -12.01 -1.75 20.03
C VAL A 23 -11.36 -3.02 19.47
N LEU A 24 -11.85 -4.20 19.86
CA LEU A 24 -11.33 -5.48 19.36
C LEU A 24 -11.59 -5.68 17.85
N ASN A 25 -12.61 -5.02 17.27
CA ASN A 25 -12.95 -5.15 15.86
C ASN A 25 -12.29 -4.07 14.96
N VAL A 26 -11.68 -3.01 15.50
CA VAL A 26 -11.04 -1.94 14.70
C VAL A 26 -9.95 -2.49 13.77
N GLY A 27 -9.21 -3.51 14.20
CA GLY A 27 -8.15 -4.13 13.39
C GLY A 27 -8.64 -4.91 12.16
N VAL A 28 -9.91 -5.34 12.14
CA VAL A 28 -10.46 -6.16 11.04
C VAL A 28 -10.79 -5.32 9.81
N LEU A 29 -10.98 -4.00 9.97
CA LEU A 29 -11.30 -3.10 8.85
C LEU A 29 -10.07 -2.66 8.04
N VAL A 30 -8.86 -2.92 8.55
CA VAL A 30 -7.62 -2.60 7.85
C VAL A 30 -7.35 -3.68 6.81
N HIS A 31 -7.99 -3.53 5.65
CA HIS A 31 -7.67 -4.36 4.50
C HIS A 31 -6.24 -4.01 4.06
N SER A 32 -5.33 -4.99 4.12
CA SER A 32 -4.03 -4.82 3.48
C SER A 32 -4.30 -4.53 2.01
N VAL A 33 -3.82 -3.39 1.49
CA VAL A 33 -3.79 -3.16 0.05
C VAL A 33 -2.81 -4.19 -0.51
N GLN A 34 -3.32 -5.34 -0.94
CA GLN A 34 -2.52 -6.34 -1.60
C GLN A 34 -2.21 -5.83 -3.00
N ALA A 35 -0.98 -5.35 -3.16
CA ALA A 35 -0.47 -5.08 -4.48
C ALA A 35 -0.35 -6.41 -5.22
N THR A 36 -1.14 -6.60 -6.28
CA THR A 36 -1.02 -7.80 -7.13
C THR A 36 0.42 -7.90 -7.64
N ILE A 37 1.06 -9.04 -7.38
CA ILE A 37 2.35 -9.41 -7.95
C ILE A 37 2.07 -10.40 -9.07
N ARG A 38 2.53 -10.08 -10.28
CA ARG A 38 2.49 -10.97 -11.43
C ARG A 38 3.88 -11.56 -11.65
N GLN A 39 3.94 -12.85 -11.87
CA GLN A 39 5.15 -13.56 -12.27
C GLN A 39 5.03 -13.93 -13.74
N LEU A 40 6.09 -13.70 -14.53
CA LEU A 40 6.17 -14.16 -15.91
C LEU A 40 7.60 -14.51 -16.27
N GLU A 41 7.75 -15.47 -17.18
CA GLU A 41 9.03 -15.79 -17.82
C GLU A 41 9.20 -14.89 -19.05
N GLU A 42 10.22 -14.03 -19.07
CA GLU A 42 10.50 -13.15 -20.21
C GLU A 42 11.35 -13.86 -21.28
N ALA A 43 12.20 -14.79 -20.85
CA ALA A 43 13.13 -15.56 -21.67
C ALA A 43 13.51 -16.85 -20.91
N PRO A 44 14.09 -17.87 -21.57
CA PRO A 44 14.46 -19.12 -20.91
C PRO A 44 15.30 -18.89 -19.64
N GLY A 45 14.74 -19.28 -18.48
CA GLY A 45 15.40 -19.13 -17.19
C GLY A 45 15.44 -17.69 -16.63
N GLN A 46 14.73 -16.75 -17.25
CA GLN A 46 14.59 -15.37 -16.78
C GLN A 46 13.16 -15.11 -16.29
N ILE A 47 13.01 -14.91 -14.98
CA ILE A 47 11.72 -14.66 -14.33
C ILE A 47 11.61 -13.19 -13.93
N VAL A 48 10.47 -12.58 -14.22
CA VAL A 48 10.12 -11.24 -13.76
C VAL A 48 8.92 -11.29 -12.83
N TYR A 49 9.10 -10.72 -11.64
CA TYR A 49 8.04 -10.40 -10.70
C TYR A 49 7.72 -8.91 -10.83
N GLN A 50 6.47 -8.56 -11.11
CA GLN A 50 6.06 -7.16 -11.28
C GLN A 50 4.82 -6.83 -10.47
N SER A 51 4.76 -5.62 -9.95
CA SER A 51 3.55 -5.00 -9.41
C SER A 51 3.30 -3.67 -10.10
N ARG A 52 2.06 -3.43 -10.51
CA ARG A 52 1.63 -2.25 -11.26
C ARG A 52 0.56 -1.53 -10.49
N GLN A 53 0.72 -0.22 -10.33
CA GLN A 53 -0.22 0.66 -9.64
C GLN A 53 -0.50 1.88 -10.51
N THR A 54 -1.76 2.33 -10.49
CA THR A 54 -2.16 3.60 -11.08
C THR A 54 -2.19 4.65 -9.99
N LEU A 55 -1.47 5.75 -10.17
CA LEU A 55 -1.39 6.87 -9.24
C LEU A 55 -2.09 8.08 -9.87
N LYS A 56 -2.55 9.00 -9.03
CA LYS A 56 -3.08 10.30 -9.44
C LYS A 56 -2.15 11.39 -8.95
N ASP A 57 -1.77 12.31 -9.85
CA ASP A 57 -1.05 13.51 -9.43
C ASP A 57 -2.00 14.59 -8.87
N GLN A 58 -1.42 15.71 -8.46
CA GLN A 58 -2.16 16.85 -7.91
C GLN A 58 -3.11 17.50 -8.92
N GLN A 59 -2.90 17.29 -10.21
CA GLN A 59 -3.71 17.82 -11.30
C GLN A 59 -4.79 16.81 -11.74
N GLY A 60 -4.83 15.61 -11.14
CA GLY A 60 -5.77 14.55 -11.46
C GLY A 60 -5.33 13.64 -12.60
N ASN A 61 -4.14 13.85 -13.18
CA ASN A 61 -3.64 13.04 -14.28
C ASN A 61 -3.26 11.65 -13.78
N SER A 62 -3.45 10.66 -14.64
CA SER A 62 -3.11 9.27 -14.35
C SER A 62 -1.63 9.02 -14.60
N TRP A 63 -0.99 8.42 -13.61
CA TRP A 63 0.38 7.91 -13.67
C TRP A 63 0.37 6.41 -13.46
N GLN A 64 1.37 5.73 -14.00
CA GLN A 64 1.57 4.31 -13.77
C GLN A 64 2.94 4.05 -13.16
N ALA A 65 2.94 3.46 -11.97
CA ALA A 65 4.13 3.01 -11.28
C ALA A 65 4.23 1.48 -11.38
N ILE A 66 5.37 0.99 -11.88
CA ILE A 66 5.64 -0.44 -12.02
C ILE A 66 6.92 -0.75 -11.26
N ALA A 67 6.79 -1.47 -10.15
CA ALA A 67 7.93 -2.06 -9.46
C ALA A 67 8.16 -3.48 -9.99
N PHE A 68 9.36 -3.79 -10.44
CA PHE A 68 9.65 -5.13 -10.95
C PHE A 68 11.03 -5.64 -10.53
N LYS A 69 11.08 -6.93 -10.20
CA LYS A 69 12.30 -7.67 -9.90
C LYS A 69 12.55 -8.64 -11.05
N ARG A 70 13.72 -8.53 -11.67
CA ARG A 70 14.15 -9.46 -12.73
C ARG A 70 15.21 -10.39 -12.17
N VAL A 71 14.95 -11.69 -12.22
CA VAL A 71 15.88 -12.76 -11.84
C VAL A 71 16.41 -13.40 -13.12
N ARG A 72 17.74 -13.36 -13.30
CA ARG A 72 18.42 -13.94 -14.46
C ARG A 72 18.85 -15.40 -14.19
N PRO A 73 19.20 -16.18 -15.23
CA PRO A 73 19.69 -17.55 -15.06
C PRO A 73 20.93 -17.68 -14.17
N ASP A 74 21.76 -16.64 -14.10
CA ASP A 74 22.96 -16.57 -13.25
C ASP A 74 22.65 -16.28 -11.76
N GLY A 75 21.37 -16.17 -11.38
CA GLY A 75 20.93 -15.86 -10.03
C GLY A 75 20.96 -14.37 -9.67
N THR A 76 21.44 -13.50 -10.57
CA THR A 76 21.43 -12.05 -10.31
C THR A 76 20.00 -11.52 -10.31
N ALA A 77 19.69 -10.67 -9.34
CA ALA A 77 18.38 -10.04 -9.23
C ALA A 77 18.49 -8.55 -8.91
N ASN A 78 17.82 -7.74 -9.72
CA ASN A 78 17.73 -6.29 -9.51
C ASN A 78 16.26 -5.87 -9.43
N ILE A 79 15.99 -4.90 -8.56
CA ILE A 79 14.68 -4.27 -8.42
C ILE A 79 14.73 -2.93 -9.14
N TYR A 80 13.74 -2.72 -10.00
CA TYR A 80 13.58 -1.50 -10.77
C TYR A 80 12.22 -0.89 -10.51
N LEU A 81 12.17 0.43 -10.61
CA LEU A 81 10.92 1.19 -10.62
C LEU A 81 10.81 1.92 -11.96
N ARG A 82 9.67 1.76 -12.62
CA ARG A 82 9.31 2.52 -13.82
C ARG A 82 8.11 3.40 -13.51
N LEU A 83 8.23 4.68 -13.82
CA LEU A 83 7.14 5.65 -13.75
C LEU A 83 6.78 6.11 -15.16
N ILE A 84 5.49 6.07 -15.50
CA ILE A 84 4.97 6.43 -16.83
C ILE A 84 3.84 7.44 -16.61
N GLY A 85 4.01 8.65 -17.15
CA GLY A 85 2.95 9.65 -17.23
C GLY A 85 2.03 9.40 -18.42
N PHE A 86 0.84 9.99 -18.41
CA PHE A 86 0.00 10.00 -19.60
C PHE A 86 0.70 10.81 -20.72
N PRO A 87 0.81 10.28 -21.95
CA PRO A 87 1.47 10.98 -23.05
C PRO A 87 0.92 12.39 -23.26
N ASP A 88 1.79 13.34 -23.61
CA ASP A 88 1.46 14.75 -23.88
C ASP A 88 0.80 15.53 -22.72
N VAL A 89 0.68 14.93 -21.54
CA VAL A 89 0.03 15.54 -20.37
C VAL A 89 1.00 15.70 -19.20
N ALA A 90 1.90 14.74 -18.98
CA ALA A 90 2.84 14.81 -17.87
C ALA A 90 4.20 14.19 -18.20
N GLU A 91 5.26 14.99 -18.05
CA GLU A 91 6.64 14.56 -18.21
C GLU A 91 7.39 14.50 -16.87
N VAL A 92 8.34 13.57 -16.77
CA VAL A 92 9.23 13.48 -15.60
C VAL A 92 10.40 14.43 -15.80
N ASP A 93 10.48 15.48 -14.98
CA ASP A 93 11.65 16.33 -14.90
C ASP A 93 12.84 15.54 -14.34
N ARG A 94 13.77 15.17 -15.21
CA ARG A 94 14.97 14.39 -14.87
C ARG A 94 16.09 15.23 -14.24
N THR A 95 15.93 16.55 -14.14
CA THR A 95 16.90 17.41 -13.46
C THR A 95 16.70 17.41 -11.95
N ARG A 96 15.53 16.96 -11.48
CA ARG A 96 15.17 16.93 -10.08
C ARG A 96 15.31 15.52 -9.51
N PRO A 97 15.72 15.41 -8.24
CA PRO A 97 15.81 14.11 -7.58
C PRO A 97 14.41 13.49 -7.43
N LEU A 98 14.30 12.22 -7.75
CA LEU A 98 13.09 11.43 -7.52
C LEU A 98 13.00 11.04 -6.05
N LYS A 99 11.93 11.47 -5.38
CA LYS A 99 11.63 11.08 -4.00
C LYS A 99 10.53 10.03 -3.96
N LEU A 100 10.81 8.92 -3.28
CA LEU A 100 9.89 7.82 -3.03
C LEU A 100 9.52 7.83 -1.56
N ILE A 101 8.23 7.91 -1.25
CA ILE A 101 7.73 7.91 0.12
C ILE A 101 6.76 6.73 0.25
N ASN A 102 7.00 5.83 1.19
CA ASN A 102 6.04 4.74 1.46
C ASN A 102 4.94 5.18 2.43
N SER A 103 3.97 4.29 2.66
CA SER A 103 2.85 4.52 3.59
C SER A 103 3.27 4.77 5.05
N LEU A 104 4.51 4.46 5.42
CA LEU A 104 5.09 4.70 6.74
C LEU A 104 5.90 6.01 6.81
N GLY A 105 5.92 6.81 5.74
CA GLY A 105 6.69 8.05 5.66
C GLY A 105 8.19 7.85 5.40
N LYS A 106 8.66 6.61 5.19
CA LYS A 106 10.07 6.36 4.83
C LYS A 106 10.33 6.91 3.44
N THR A 107 11.36 7.74 3.34
CA THR A 107 11.74 8.43 2.11
C THR A 107 13.04 7.86 1.53
N TRP A 108 13.05 7.58 0.23
CA TRP A 108 14.25 7.32 -0.56
C TRP A 108 14.40 8.41 -1.61
N THR A 109 15.63 8.85 -1.87
CA THR A 109 15.92 9.85 -2.90
C THR A 109 16.88 9.24 -3.92
N ILE A 110 16.54 9.36 -5.19
CA ILE A 110 17.33 8.86 -6.33
C ILE A 110 17.63 10.06 -7.22
N ASN A 111 18.89 10.24 -7.58
CA ASN A 111 19.34 11.29 -8.52
C ASN A 111 19.35 10.75 -9.95
#